data_AF-A0AAX6MKT4-F1
#
_entry.id   AF-A0AAX6MKT4-F1
#
_cell.length_a   1.000
_cell.length_b   1.000
_cell.length_c   1.000
_cell.angle_alpha   90.00
_cell.angle_beta   90.00
_cell.angle_gamma   90.00
#
_symmetry.space_group_name_H-M   'P 1'
#
loop_
_entity.id
_entity.type
_entity.pdbx_description
1 polymer ?
#
loop_
_entity_poly.entity_id
_entity_poly.type
_entity_poly.pdbx_seq_one_letter_code
_entity_poly.pdbx_strand_id
1 'polypeptide(L)'
;MTAISFITSVENMPHHKRTDLLNAATAFCESFAQKKSPDEILSHFSSSSDPLAYEHGLKELTPFLGREFRGRDGVREYFSTISSCLSYEDMRFADYVVDAVENRVAVRGTARFTWTATGESWDEVFAYALGFDDQHKVVSYEVWADSGAAYLASKGQLKQLKSENN
;
A
#
# COMPACT_ATOMS: atom_id res chain seq x y z
N MET A 1 15.55 45.59 10.74
CA MET A 1 14.25 44.92 10.96
C MET A 1 13.82 44.44 9.58
N THR A 2 14.14 43.20 9.24
CA THR A 2 13.99 42.66 7.88
C THR A 2 13.02 41.50 7.97
N ALA A 3 11.80 41.70 7.46
CA ALA A 3 10.81 40.63 7.37
C ALA A 3 11.19 39.73 6.18
N ILE A 4 11.66 38.52 6.47
CA ILE A 4 11.81 37.45 5.50
C ILE A 4 10.40 36.91 5.23
N SER A 5 9.87 37.22 4.06
CA SER A 5 8.61 36.63 3.59
C SER A 5 8.90 35.20 3.14
N PHE A 6 8.60 34.21 3.98
CA PHE A 6 8.51 32.81 3.56
C PHE A 6 7.25 32.66 2.71
N ILE A 7 7.38 32.87 1.41
CA ILE A 7 6.42 32.35 0.44
C ILE A 7 6.64 30.84 0.44
N THR A 8 5.79 30.10 1.15
CA THR A 8 5.63 28.67 0.92
C THR A 8 5.16 28.53 -0.52
N SER A 9 6.09 28.25 -1.43
CA SER A 9 5.77 27.69 -2.73
C SER A 9 5.15 26.32 -2.47
N VAL A 10 3.84 26.30 -2.28
CA VAL A 10 3.07 25.14 -2.70
C VAL A 10 3.27 25.17 -4.21
N GLU A 11 4.25 24.41 -4.71
CA GLU A 11 4.40 24.21 -6.15
C GLU A 11 3.02 23.82 -6.67
N ASN A 12 2.57 24.51 -7.70
CA ASN A 12 1.32 24.22 -8.38
C ASN A 12 1.46 22.80 -8.97
N MET A 13 1.13 21.77 -8.19
CA MET A 13 1.07 20.41 -8.71
C MET A 13 0.00 20.41 -9.80
N PRO A 14 0.32 19.96 -11.02
CA PRO A 14 -0.67 19.88 -12.08
C PRO A 14 -1.80 18.95 -11.62
N HIS A 15 -3.02 19.46 -11.62
CA HIS A 15 -4.19 18.67 -11.26
C HIS A 15 -4.48 17.68 -12.40
N HIS A 16 -4.44 16.39 -12.08
CA HIS A 16 -4.78 15.35 -13.04
C HIS A 16 -6.27 15.26 -13.27
N LYS A 17 -6.66 14.77 -14.45
CA LYS A 17 -8.06 14.40 -14.65
C LYS A 17 -8.37 13.21 -13.75
N ARG A 18 -9.56 13.24 -13.15
CA ARG A 18 -10.09 12.14 -12.34
C ARG A 18 -9.96 10.78 -13.03
N THR A 19 -10.19 10.73 -14.33
CA THR A 19 -10.10 9.50 -15.15
C THR A 19 -8.68 8.95 -15.24
N ASP A 20 -7.68 9.81 -15.31
CA ASP A 20 -6.30 9.39 -15.51
C ASP A 20 -5.72 8.81 -14.22
N LEU A 21 -6.04 9.45 -13.07
CA LEU A 21 -5.75 8.92 -11.74
C LEU A 21 -6.45 7.57 -11.49
N LEU A 22 -7.72 7.46 -11.87
CA LEU A 22 -8.46 6.20 -11.72
C LEU A 22 -7.82 5.08 -12.55
N ASN A 23 -7.45 5.37 -13.80
CA ASN A 23 -6.81 4.39 -14.68
C ASN A 23 -5.44 3.94 -14.13
N ALA A 24 -4.62 4.87 -13.65
CA ALA A 24 -3.32 4.57 -13.07
C ALA A 24 -3.45 3.73 -11.78
N ALA A 25 -4.35 4.11 -10.88
CA ALA A 25 -4.64 3.35 -9.66
C ALA A 25 -5.16 1.94 -9.97
N THR A 26 -6.06 1.82 -10.95
CA THR A 26 -6.61 0.52 -11.38
C THR A 26 -5.51 -0.38 -11.96
N ALA A 27 -4.66 0.14 -12.85
CA ALA A 27 -3.58 -0.63 -13.46
C ALA A 27 -2.56 -1.12 -12.42
N PHE A 28 -2.24 -0.28 -11.42
CA PHE A 28 -1.42 -0.66 -10.28
C PHE A 28 -2.05 -1.79 -9.45
N CYS A 29 -3.32 -1.61 -9.06
CA CYS A 29 -4.06 -2.59 -8.26
C CYS A 29 -4.25 -3.93 -9.01
N GLU A 30 -4.54 -3.89 -10.31
CA GLU A 30 -4.65 -5.10 -11.14
C GLU A 30 -3.32 -5.83 -11.27
N SER A 31 -2.20 -5.10 -11.30
CA SER A 31 -0.87 -5.71 -11.33
C SER A 31 -0.59 -6.51 -10.05
N PHE A 32 -1.05 -6.01 -8.89
CA PHE A 32 -1.06 -6.78 -7.64
C PHE A 32 -1.99 -7.98 -7.70
N ALA A 33 -3.26 -7.77 -8.05
CA ALA A 33 -4.25 -8.85 -8.10
C ALA A 33 -3.82 -10.02 -9.02
N GLN A 34 -3.15 -9.71 -10.12
CA GLN A 34 -2.66 -10.67 -11.10
C GLN A 34 -1.28 -11.27 -10.77
N LYS A 35 -0.70 -10.94 -9.61
CA LYS A 35 0.63 -11.42 -9.17
C LYS A 35 1.71 -11.16 -10.22
N LYS A 36 1.71 -9.95 -10.80
CA LYS A 36 2.74 -9.51 -11.74
C LYS A 36 4.12 -9.55 -11.08
N SER A 37 5.15 -9.57 -11.91
CA SER A 37 6.53 -9.60 -11.42
C SER A 37 6.84 -8.36 -10.56
N PRO A 38 7.82 -8.44 -9.63
CA PRO A 38 8.25 -7.28 -8.86
C PRO A 38 8.63 -6.08 -9.73
N ASP A 39 9.26 -6.31 -10.88
CA ASP A 39 9.65 -5.24 -11.81
C ASP A 39 8.44 -4.57 -12.47
N GLU A 40 7.42 -5.34 -12.85
CA GLU A 40 6.16 -4.79 -13.37
C GLU A 40 5.43 -3.96 -12.31
N ILE A 41 5.38 -4.44 -11.06
CA ILE A 41 4.80 -3.69 -9.94
C ILE A 41 5.58 -2.39 -9.69
N LEU A 42 6.92 -2.46 -9.64
CA LEU A 42 7.78 -1.29 -9.44
C LEU A 42 7.74 -0.31 -10.62
N SER A 43 7.28 -0.72 -11.80
CA SER A 43 7.12 0.17 -12.95
C SER A 43 6.01 1.20 -12.76
N HIS A 44 5.08 0.98 -11.82
CA HIS A 44 4.03 1.93 -11.46
C HIS A 44 4.52 3.04 -10.54
N PHE A 45 5.65 2.85 -9.84
CA PHE A 45 6.23 3.85 -8.95
C PHE A 45 7.07 4.87 -9.68
N SER A 46 7.12 6.09 -9.14
CA SER A 46 7.93 7.18 -9.70
C SER A 46 9.41 6.83 -9.73
N SER A 47 10.13 7.35 -10.73
CA SER A 47 11.59 7.27 -10.82
C SER A 47 12.28 8.62 -10.62
N SER A 48 11.53 9.71 -10.72
CA SER A 48 12.01 11.09 -10.52
C SER A 48 11.77 11.61 -9.11
N SER A 49 10.86 10.99 -8.35
CA SER A 49 10.53 11.34 -6.97
C SER A 49 11.14 10.35 -5.97
N ASP A 50 11.03 10.64 -4.67
CA ASP A 50 11.33 9.72 -3.56
C ASP A 50 10.05 8.99 -3.11
N PRO A 51 9.62 7.90 -3.77
CA PRO A 51 8.35 7.24 -3.43
C PRO A 51 8.40 6.62 -2.03
N LEU A 52 7.27 6.66 -1.33
CA LEU A 52 7.08 6.05 -0.02
C LEU A 52 6.17 4.81 -0.14
N ALA A 53 6.59 3.69 0.46
CA ALA A 53 5.72 2.61 0.87
C ALA A 53 5.61 2.59 2.40
N TYR A 54 4.39 2.53 2.93
CA TYR A 54 4.13 2.55 4.37
C TYR A 54 2.85 1.78 4.72
N GLU A 55 2.98 0.73 5.53
CA GLU A 55 1.83 0.01 6.09
C GLU A 55 1.61 0.41 7.54
N HIS A 56 0.43 0.95 7.83
CA HIS A 56 0.10 1.50 9.14
C HIS A 56 -0.10 0.39 10.17
N GLY A 57 0.57 0.52 11.33
CA GLY A 57 0.41 -0.40 12.45
C GLY A 57 1.56 -0.28 13.47
N LEU A 58 1.48 -1.07 14.54
CA LEU A 58 2.51 -1.12 15.57
C LEU A 58 3.73 -1.93 15.06
N LYS A 59 4.92 -1.31 15.10
CA LYS A 59 6.18 -1.82 14.50
C LYS A 59 6.64 -3.18 15.01
N GLU A 60 6.21 -3.54 16.21
CA GLU A 60 6.58 -4.76 16.92
C GLU A 60 5.74 -5.97 16.47
N LEU A 61 4.63 -5.75 15.76
CA LEU A 61 3.72 -6.82 15.36
C LEU A 61 4.26 -7.62 14.16
N THR A 62 4.80 -6.95 13.14
CA THR A 62 5.35 -7.61 11.96
C THR A 62 6.57 -6.85 11.40
N PRO A 63 7.39 -7.47 10.54
CA PRO A 63 8.56 -6.82 9.95
C PRO A 63 8.26 -5.62 9.04
N PHE A 64 7.03 -5.48 8.55
CA PHE A 64 6.64 -4.46 7.55
C PHE A 64 5.82 -3.31 8.14
N LEU A 65 5.14 -3.51 9.29
CA LEU A 65 4.27 -2.49 9.88
C LEU A 65 5.03 -1.31 10.48
N GLY A 66 4.44 -0.11 10.33
CA GLY A 66 4.89 1.14 10.95
C GLY A 66 6.25 1.64 10.45
N ARG A 67 6.79 1.09 9.36
CA ARG A 67 8.12 1.40 8.85
C ARG A 67 8.03 2.12 7.52
N GLU A 68 8.84 3.17 7.36
CA GLU A 68 8.96 3.87 6.09
C GLU A 68 9.95 3.15 5.18
N PHE A 69 9.51 2.90 3.95
CA PHE A 69 10.34 2.38 2.87
C PHE A 69 10.39 3.43 1.76
N ARG A 70 11.52 4.11 1.63
CA ARG A 70 11.69 5.26 0.72
C ARG A 70 12.54 4.95 -0.49
N GLY A 71 12.29 5.66 -1.57
CA GLY A 71 12.94 5.45 -2.85
C GLY A 71 12.50 4.14 -3.51
N ARG A 72 12.85 3.97 -4.78
CA ARG A 72 12.52 2.73 -5.52
C ARG A 72 13.11 1.47 -4.86
N ASP A 73 14.28 1.60 -4.26
CA ASP A 73 14.95 0.49 -3.57
C ASP A 73 14.25 0.14 -2.26
N GLY A 74 13.82 1.13 -1.47
CA GLY A 74 13.02 0.87 -0.28
C GLY A 74 11.66 0.26 -0.63
N VAL A 75 10.96 0.77 -1.65
CA VAL A 75 9.70 0.18 -2.11
C VAL A 75 9.89 -1.29 -2.55
N ARG A 76 11.01 -1.61 -3.22
CA ARG A 76 11.35 -3.01 -3.54
C ARG A 76 11.57 -3.84 -2.27
N GLU A 77 12.30 -3.29 -1.29
CA GLU A 77 12.51 -3.93 0.00
C GLU A 77 11.19 -4.23 0.69
N TYR A 78 10.25 -3.27 0.74
CA TYR A 78 8.91 -3.46 1.27
C TYR A 78 8.20 -4.67 0.65
N PHE A 79 8.16 -4.76 -0.68
CA PHE A 79 7.51 -5.89 -1.36
C PHE A 79 8.24 -7.23 -1.13
N SER A 80 9.57 -7.20 -1.00
CA SER A 80 10.35 -8.37 -0.63
C SER A 80 10.03 -8.83 0.81
N THR A 81 9.98 -7.88 1.76
CA THR A 81 9.66 -8.15 3.16
C THR A 81 8.26 -8.75 3.30
N ILE A 82 7.24 -8.12 2.71
CA ILE A 82 5.87 -8.62 2.83
C ILE A 82 5.69 -9.99 2.15
N SER A 83 6.28 -10.20 0.97
CA SER A 83 6.18 -11.48 0.25
C SER A 83 6.94 -12.63 0.94
N SER A 84 7.94 -12.32 1.76
CA SER A 84 8.59 -13.33 2.61
C SER A 84 7.69 -13.81 3.76
N CYS A 85 6.80 -12.96 4.24
CA CYS A 85 5.90 -13.24 5.37
C CYS A 85 4.53 -13.76 4.94
N LEU A 86 4.02 -13.28 3.80
CA LEU A 86 2.64 -13.46 3.38
C LEU A 86 2.55 -13.97 1.95
N SER A 87 1.60 -14.87 1.72
CA SER A 87 1.03 -15.14 0.41
C SER A 87 -0.43 -14.70 0.38
N TYR A 88 -0.98 -14.51 -0.81
CA TYR A 88 -2.38 -14.16 -0.99
C TYR A 88 -3.03 -14.87 -2.17
N GLU A 89 -4.35 -15.00 -2.10
CA GLU A 89 -5.23 -15.46 -3.18
C GLU A 89 -6.50 -14.62 -3.25
N ASP A 90 -7.18 -14.69 -4.40
CA ASP A 90 -8.44 -14.00 -4.66
C ASP A 90 -8.43 -12.48 -4.39
N MET A 91 -7.29 -11.83 -4.60
CA MET A 91 -7.15 -10.40 -4.41
C MET A 91 -7.99 -9.61 -5.42
N ARG A 92 -8.81 -8.68 -4.93
CA ARG A 92 -9.72 -7.84 -5.72
C ARG A 92 -9.73 -6.43 -5.17
N PHE A 93 -10.01 -5.47 -6.03
CA PHE A 93 -10.09 -4.05 -5.69
C PHE A 93 -11.41 -3.46 -6.18
N ALA A 94 -12.02 -2.62 -5.35
CA ALA A 94 -13.28 -1.95 -5.63
C ALA A 94 -13.38 -0.62 -4.86
N ASP A 95 -14.46 0.12 -5.10
CA ASP A 95 -14.81 1.35 -4.37
C ASP A 95 -13.71 2.43 -4.40
N TYR A 96 -13.19 2.68 -5.60
CA TYR A 96 -12.19 3.74 -5.85
C TYR A 96 -12.77 5.14 -5.59
N VAL A 97 -12.09 5.92 -4.76
CA VAL A 97 -12.38 7.32 -4.48
C VAL A 97 -11.20 8.17 -4.94
N VAL A 98 -11.44 9.00 -5.95
CA VAL A 98 -10.40 9.88 -6.52
C VAL A 98 -10.54 11.30 -5.98
N ASP A 99 -9.43 11.84 -5.52
CA ASP A 99 -9.22 13.26 -5.23
C ASP A 99 -8.26 13.84 -6.28
N ALA A 100 -8.81 14.58 -7.24
CA ALA A 100 -8.04 15.19 -8.32
C ALA A 100 -7.36 16.51 -7.89
N VAL A 101 -7.73 17.08 -6.75
CA VAL A 101 -7.08 18.29 -6.22
C VAL A 101 -5.74 17.90 -5.62
N GLU A 102 -5.73 16.83 -4.83
CA GLU A 102 -4.53 16.32 -4.15
C GLU A 102 -3.77 15.25 -4.96
N ASN A 103 -4.25 14.92 -6.17
CA ASN A 103 -3.71 13.84 -7.00
C ASN A 103 -3.62 12.50 -6.26
N ARG A 104 -4.70 12.13 -5.55
CA ARG A 104 -4.79 10.93 -4.72
C ARG A 104 -5.93 10.01 -5.13
N VAL A 105 -5.76 8.72 -4.86
CA VAL A 105 -6.81 7.70 -4.99
C VAL A 105 -6.81 6.83 -3.75
N ALA A 106 -7.96 6.72 -3.08
CA ALA A 106 -8.21 5.70 -2.09
C ALA A 106 -8.96 4.52 -2.72
N VAL A 107 -8.68 3.29 -2.30
CA VAL A 107 -9.34 2.09 -2.83
C VAL A 107 -9.46 1.02 -1.75
N ARG A 108 -10.59 0.29 -1.74
CA ARG A 108 -10.76 -0.90 -0.91
C ARG A 108 -10.26 -2.13 -1.65
N GLY A 109 -9.42 -2.90 -0.98
CA GLY A 109 -9.01 -4.23 -1.41
C GLY A 109 -9.62 -5.33 -0.55
N THR A 110 -9.77 -6.51 -1.13
CA THR A 110 -10.10 -7.75 -0.41
C THR A 110 -9.18 -8.85 -0.90
N ALA A 111 -8.70 -9.71 -0.01
CA ALA A 111 -7.92 -10.88 -0.39
C ALA A 111 -7.99 -11.92 0.73
N ARG A 112 -7.61 -13.15 0.43
CA ARG A 112 -7.29 -14.14 1.46
C ARG A 112 -5.79 -14.17 1.66
N PHE A 113 -5.32 -13.72 2.82
CA PHE A 113 -3.90 -13.76 3.18
C PHE A 113 -3.57 -15.04 3.94
N THR A 114 -2.33 -15.50 3.79
CA THR A 114 -1.77 -16.62 4.55
C THR A 114 -0.39 -16.25 5.04
N TRP A 115 -0.14 -16.40 6.34
CA TRP A 115 1.19 -16.29 6.89
C TRP A 115 2.01 -17.53 6.52
N THR A 116 3.08 -17.34 5.76
CA THR A 116 3.81 -18.42 5.09
C THR A 116 4.41 -19.42 6.07
N ALA A 117 4.96 -18.94 7.20
CA ALA A 117 5.64 -19.79 8.17
C ALA A 117 4.70 -20.69 8.99
N THR A 118 3.45 -20.27 9.22
CA THR A 118 2.49 -20.98 10.08
C THR A 118 1.36 -21.62 9.30
N GLY A 119 1.14 -21.18 8.05
CA GLY A 119 0.01 -21.60 7.22
C GLY A 119 -1.34 -21.12 7.76
N GLU A 120 -1.37 -20.14 8.66
CA GLU A 120 -2.62 -19.55 9.12
C GLU A 120 -3.11 -18.48 8.15
N SER A 121 -4.41 -18.52 7.84
CA SER A 121 -5.04 -17.67 6.84
C SER A 121 -6.25 -16.92 7.38
N TRP A 122 -6.51 -15.76 6.79
CA TRP A 122 -7.71 -14.97 7.04
C TRP A 122 -8.18 -14.30 5.75
N ASP A 123 -9.49 -14.02 5.71
CA ASP A 123 -10.08 -13.17 4.69
C ASP A 123 -9.96 -11.74 5.19
N GLU A 124 -9.39 -10.87 4.36
CA GLU A 124 -9.00 -9.52 4.70
C GLU A 124 -9.79 -8.49 3.90
N VAL A 125 -10.04 -7.35 4.54
CA VAL A 125 -10.50 -6.13 3.90
C VAL A 125 -9.50 -5.04 4.26
N PHE A 126 -8.80 -4.51 3.25
CA PHE A 126 -7.76 -3.51 3.43
C PHE A 126 -8.05 -2.27 2.59
N ALA A 127 -7.33 -1.19 2.85
CA ALA A 127 -7.43 0.05 2.08
C ALA A 127 -6.04 0.50 1.64
N TYR A 128 -5.94 0.98 0.40
CA TYR A 128 -4.79 1.74 -0.06
C TYR A 128 -5.14 3.23 -0.13
N ALA A 129 -4.18 4.08 0.23
CA ALA A 129 -4.15 5.49 -0.18
C ALA A 129 -2.94 5.70 -1.09
N LEU A 130 -3.22 6.07 -2.33
CA LEU A 130 -2.24 6.24 -3.40
C LEU A 130 -2.11 7.71 -3.74
N GLY A 131 -0.88 8.22 -3.79
CA GLY A 131 -0.55 9.55 -4.31
C GLY A 131 0.24 9.43 -5.61
N PHE A 132 0.02 10.36 -6.53
CA PHE A 132 0.58 10.30 -7.88
C PHE A 132 1.38 11.56 -8.24
N ASP A 133 2.46 11.38 -9.00
CA ASP A 133 3.18 12.47 -9.65
C ASP A 133 2.55 12.86 -11.00
N ASP A 134 3.12 13.90 -11.62
CA ASP A 134 2.74 14.46 -12.93
C ASP A 134 2.69 13.44 -14.08
N GLN A 135 3.31 12.28 -13.91
CA GLN A 135 3.37 11.20 -14.90
C GLN A 135 2.41 10.05 -14.53
N HIS A 136 1.54 10.27 -13.55
CA HIS A 136 0.62 9.29 -12.96
C HIS A 136 1.36 8.08 -12.37
N LYS A 137 2.58 8.29 -11.87
CA LYS A 137 3.34 7.28 -11.14
C LYS A 137 3.13 7.43 -9.65
N VAL A 138 3.08 6.31 -8.94
CA VAL A 138 2.86 6.28 -7.49
C VAL A 138 4.07 6.89 -6.77
N VAL A 139 3.80 7.90 -5.94
CA VAL A 139 4.77 8.55 -5.04
C VAL A 139 4.48 8.28 -3.57
N SER A 140 3.24 7.94 -3.21
CA SER A 140 2.90 7.44 -1.88
C SER A 140 1.99 6.23 -2.00
N TYR A 141 2.41 5.13 -1.40
CA TYR A 141 1.66 3.89 -1.26
C TYR A 141 1.47 3.62 0.22
N GLU A 142 0.29 3.94 0.74
CA GLU A 142 -0.05 3.73 2.14
C GLU A 142 -1.11 2.64 2.29
N VAL A 143 -0.99 1.78 3.30
CA VAL A 143 -1.87 0.63 3.51
C VAL A 143 -2.42 0.59 4.93
N TRP A 144 -3.72 0.30 5.06
CA TRP A 144 -4.38 -0.07 6.31
C TRP A 144 -5.00 -1.46 6.16
N ALA A 145 -4.63 -2.39 7.04
CA ALA A 145 -5.11 -3.78 7.06
C ALA A 145 -5.26 -4.28 8.51
N ASP A 146 -5.74 -5.51 8.71
CA ASP A 146 -5.90 -6.12 10.04
C ASP A 146 -4.54 -6.59 10.60
N SER A 147 -3.82 -5.65 11.21
CA SER A 147 -2.56 -5.93 11.92
C SER A 147 -2.69 -6.95 13.04
N GLY A 148 -3.89 -7.11 13.64
CA GLY A 148 -4.15 -8.10 14.68
C GLY A 148 -4.21 -9.51 14.11
N ALA A 149 -4.92 -9.70 13.00
CA ALA A 149 -4.96 -10.97 12.27
C ALA A 149 -3.57 -11.37 11.77
N ALA A 150 -2.83 -10.44 11.16
CA ALA A 150 -1.46 -10.69 10.71
C ALA A 150 -0.53 -11.10 11.86
N TYR A 151 -0.60 -10.40 13.00
CA TYR A 151 0.20 -10.73 14.18
C TYR A 151 -0.13 -12.13 14.73
N LEU A 152 -1.41 -12.43 14.97
CA LEU A 152 -1.83 -13.72 15.49
C LEU A 152 -1.48 -14.86 14.52
N ALA A 153 -1.66 -14.64 13.21
CA ALA A 153 -1.27 -15.59 12.18
C ALA A 153 0.24 -15.86 12.21
N SER A 154 1.06 -14.82 12.42
CA SER A 154 2.52 -14.96 12.55
C SER A 154 2.95 -15.80 13.75
N LYS A 155 2.11 -15.88 14.78
CA LYS A 155 2.34 -16.66 16.00
C LYS A 155 1.69 -18.05 15.98
N GLY A 156 0.89 -18.38 14.96
CA GLY A 156 0.12 -19.62 14.93
C GLY A 156 -1.03 -19.63 15.96
N GLN A 157 -1.56 -18.44 16.30
CA GLN A 157 -2.56 -18.24 17.35
C GLN A 157 -3.92 -17.80 16.80
N LEU A 158 -4.03 -17.54 15.50
CA LEU A 158 -5.26 -17.04 14.89
C LEU A 158 -6.38 -18.09 14.94
N LYS A 159 -6.07 -19.36 14.67
CA LYS A 159 -7.08 -20.44 14.70
C LYS A 159 -7.61 -20.68 16.11
N GLN A 160 -6.74 -20.61 17.11
CA GLN A 160 -7.13 -20.77 18.51
C GLN A 160 -8.19 -19.73 18.90
N LEU A 161 -7.91 -18.46 18.60
CA LEU A 161 -8.87 -17.38 18.88
C LEU A 161 -10.22 -17.60 18.17
N LYS A 162 -10.20 -18.07 16.92
CA LYS A 162 -11.45 -18.35 16.19
C LYS A 162 -12.21 -19.54 16.78
N SER A 163 -11.52 -20.56 17.27
CA SER A 163 -12.15 -21.74 17.89
C SER A 163 -12.77 -21.45 19.27
N GLU A 164 -12.20 -20.52 20.04
CA GLU A 164 -12.72 -20.12 21.34
C GLU A 164 -14.00 -19.26 21.23
N ASN A 165 -14.29 -18.74 20.04
CA ASN A 165 -15.44 -17.88 19.76
C ASN A 165 -16.55 -18.56 18.94
N ASN A 166 -16.42 -19.86 18.65
CA ASN A 166 -17.42 -20.71 17.98
C ASN A 166 -18.05 -21.69 18.99
#